data_AF-A0A1F4UKA1-F1
#
_entry.id   AF-A0A1F4UKA1-F1
#
_cell.length_a   1.000
_cell.length_b   1.000
_cell.length_c   1.000
_cell.angle_alpha   90.00
_cell.angle_beta   90.00
_cell.angle_gamma   90.00
#
_symmetry.space_group_name_H-M   'P 1'
#
loop_
_entity.id
_entity.type
_entity.pdbx_description
1 polymer ?
#
loop_
_entity_poly.entity_id
_entity_poly.type
_entity_poly.pdbx_seq_one_letter_code
_entity_poly.pdbx_strand_id
1 'polypeptide(L)'
;MKKFILSSLLLSATILFAVTVRAANLTVANDADERDVTDTRTDFVVIDTNNPADHDGYLDKFEYYATADKPFYFLIVDEFWNVKWVSDEIDPEYIDSSNEYEPDDSVYIEEGWNVGLYYPQAGVVPFDYDTGAERAYFTNAGWGMPEEDDSLTFQDLEQGRVYSYVAHYNDDDDEDGTPDDEDCYPDDADVTVLENSKACQLYKSGVEGKGILTAPGLQKEFNLNSQAPFHAGKKPKD
;
A
#
# COMPACT_ATOMS: atom_id res chain seq x y z
N MET A 1 -20.17 57.79 -38.82
CA MET A 1 -18.73 57.51 -38.66
C MET A 1 -18.55 56.41 -37.61
N LYS A 2 -17.44 55.68 -37.72
CA LYS A 2 -17.25 54.27 -37.39
C LYS A 2 -17.45 53.91 -35.90
N LYS A 3 -18.18 52.80 -35.65
CA LYS A 3 -18.23 52.09 -34.36
C LYS A 3 -16.96 51.25 -34.24
N PHE A 4 -16.16 51.48 -33.19
CA PHE A 4 -15.04 50.60 -32.82
C PHE A 4 -15.55 49.60 -31.78
N ILE A 5 -15.58 48.32 -32.15
CA ILE A 5 -15.82 47.20 -31.24
C ILE A 5 -14.43 46.71 -30.82
N LEU A 6 -14.02 46.98 -29.58
CA LEU A 6 -12.89 46.29 -28.95
C LEU A 6 -13.38 44.91 -28.50
N SER A 7 -13.16 43.89 -29.33
CA SER A 7 -13.24 42.50 -28.88
C SER A 7 -11.97 42.17 -28.10
N SER A 8 -12.09 42.13 -26.78
CA SER A 8 -11.10 41.53 -25.88
C SER A 8 -11.16 40.01 -26.06
N LEU A 9 -10.21 39.45 -26.79
CA LEU A 9 -10.04 38.00 -26.92
C LEU A 9 -9.14 37.54 -25.77
N LEU A 10 -9.77 37.17 -24.65
CA LEU A 10 -9.07 36.54 -23.53
C LEU A 10 -8.82 35.07 -23.92
N LEU A 11 -7.63 34.78 -24.41
CA LEU A 11 -7.19 33.41 -24.71
C LEU A 11 -6.78 32.76 -23.38
N SER A 12 -7.70 32.07 -22.72
CA SER A 12 -7.39 31.28 -21.53
C SER A 12 -6.71 29.99 -21.98
N ALA A 13 -5.39 29.92 -21.78
CA ALA A 13 -4.60 28.71 -22.02
C ALA A 13 -4.77 27.79 -20.81
N THR A 14 -5.66 26.80 -20.92
CA THR A 14 -5.73 25.68 -19.99
C THR A 14 -4.52 24.78 -20.23
N ILE A 15 -3.52 24.90 -19.37
CA ILE A 15 -2.39 23.98 -19.30
C ILE A 15 -2.93 22.71 -18.62
N LEU A 16 -3.18 21.66 -19.40
CA LEU A 16 -3.39 20.32 -18.84
C LEU A 16 -2.06 19.84 -18.27
N PHE A 17 -1.94 19.80 -16.95
CA PHE A 17 -0.89 19.01 -16.30
C PHE A 17 -1.33 17.56 -16.38
N ALA A 18 -0.71 16.80 -17.28
CA ALA A 18 -0.74 15.34 -17.18
C ALA A 18 0.07 14.97 -15.93
N VAL A 19 -0.61 14.74 -14.82
CA VAL A 19 0.01 14.15 -13.64
C VAL A 19 0.21 12.69 -14.00
N THR A 20 1.46 12.28 -14.19
CA THR A 20 1.77 10.86 -14.29
C THR A 20 1.56 10.30 -12.89
N VAL A 21 0.46 9.61 -12.66
CA VAL A 21 0.31 8.77 -11.47
C VAL A 21 1.30 7.62 -11.68
N ARG A 22 2.42 7.67 -10.96
CA ARG A 22 3.22 6.47 -10.78
C ARG A 22 2.49 5.69 -9.70
N ALA A 23 2.00 4.49 -10.02
CA ALA A 23 1.76 3.49 -9.00
C ALA A 23 3.07 3.38 -8.21
N ALA A 24 3.06 3.86 -6.98
CA ALA A 24 4.16 3.60 -6.08
C ALA A 24 3.98 2.14 -5.70
N ASN A 25 4.96 1.29 -6.02
CA ASN A 25 5.02 -0.03 -5.41
C ASN A 25 5.21 0.24 -3.93
N LEU A 26 4.14 0.08 -3.16
CA LEU A 26 4.17 0.27 -1.72
C LEU A 26 4.90 -0.95 -1.14
N THR A 27 5.98 -0.70 -0.42
CA THR A 27 6.85 -1.77 0.10
C THR A 27 7.36 -1.42 1.48
N VAL A 28 7.68 -2.44 2.27
CA VAL A 28 8.34 -2.33 3.56
C VAL A 28 9.72 -2.98 3.48
N ALA A 29 10.70 -2.46 4.23
CA ALA A 29 12.12 -2.85 4.18
C ALA A 29 12.84 -2.44 2.88
N ASN A 30 13.88 -3.17 2.45
CA ASN A 30 14.82 -2.71 1.40
C ASN A 30 14.82 -3.64 0.18
N ASP A 31 15.13 -3.11 -1.00
CA ASP A 31 15.23 -3.93 -2.23
C ASP A 31 16.05 -5.23 -2.03
N ALA A 32 15.54 -6.35 -2.57
CA ALA A 32 16.10 -7.68 -2.44
C ALA A 32 17.29 -7.96 -3.41
N ASP A 33 18.27 -7.06 -3.42
CA ASP A 33 19.46 -7.13 -4.28
C ASP A 33 20.63 -7.95 -3.70
N GLU A 34 21.54 -8.40 -4.56
CA GLU A 34 22.83 -8.97 -4.15
C GLU A 34 23.62 -7.96 -3.29
N ARG A 35 24.20 -8.44 -2.18
CA ARG A 35 25.00 -7.62 -1.23
C ARG A 35 26.23 -8.40 -0.74
N ASP A 36 27.23 -7.69 -0.22
CA ASP A 36 28.58 -8.24 -0.03
C ASP A 36 28.77 -9.07 1.26
N VAL A 37 27.95 -8.86 2.29
CA VAL A 37 28.21 -9.41 3.64
C VAL A 37 27.07 -10.30 4.11
N THR A 38 27.40 -11.47 4.67
CA THR A 38 26.43 -12.34 5.34
C THR A 38 26.79 -12.50 6.81
N ASP A 39 25.80 -12.48 7.70
CA ASP A 39 26.06 -12.64 9.13
C ASP A 39 26.56 -14.07 9.45
N THR A 40 27.42 -14.19 10.45
CA THR A 40 28.01 -15.46 10.89
C THR A 40 27.50 -15.90 12.26
N ARG A 41 26.71 -15.06 12.94
CA ARG A 41 26.04 -15.36 14.20
C ARG A 41 24.96 -16.39 14.00
N THR A 42 24.65 -17.12 15.06
CA THR A 42 23.63 -18.17 15.08
C THR A 42 22.62 -17.89 16.17
N ASP A 43 21.39 -18.33 15.95
CA ASP A 43 20.31 -18.24 16.93
C ASP A 43 20.11 -16.80 17.41
N PHE A 44 19.82 -15.91 16.46
CA PHE A 44 19.68 -14.48 16.70
C PHE A 44 18.61 -13.86 15.79
N VAL A 45 18.05 -12.76 16.27
CA VAL A 45 17.08 -11.92 15.54
C VAL A 45 17.81 -10.67 15.05
N VAL A 46 17.43 -10.20 13.86
CA VAL A 46 17.77 -8.88 13.36
C VAL A 46 16.53 -8.14 12.87
N ILE A 47 16.40 -6.88 13.25
CA ILE A 47 15.37 -5.96 12.76
C ILE A 47 16.08 -4.85 11.99
N ASP A 48 15.71 -4.67 10.72
CA ASP A 48 16.18 -3.56 9.90
C ASP A 48 15.15 -2.43 9.96
N THR A 49 15.58 -1.21 10.34
CA THR A 49 14.66 -0.07 10.53
C THR A 49 14.76 0.98 9.43
N ASN A 50 15.48 0.70 8.34
CA ASN A 50 15.71 1.70 7.29
C ASN A 50 14.44 2.16 6.58
N ASN A 51 13.46 1.27 6.45
CA ASN A 51 12.22 1.50 5.73
C ASN A 51 11.06 0.82 6.49
N PRO A 52 10.60 1.41 7.61
CA PRO A 52 9.42 0.92 8.30
C PRO A 52 8.18 1.03 7.40
N ALA A 53 7.09 0.36 7.78
CA ALA A 53 5.81 0.54 7.14
C ALA A 53 5.38 2.02 7.21
N ASP A 54 4.91 2.57 6.10
CA ASP A 54 4.49 3.98 5.99
C ASP A 54 2.97 4.16 6.08
N HIS A 55 2.21 3.07 6.19
CA HIS A 55 0.77 3.04 6.44
C HIS A 55 0.36 1.66 6.99
N ASP A 56 -0.89 1.54 7.44
CA ASP A 56 -1.49 0.26 7.82
C ASP A 56 -1.88 -0.54 6.58
N GLY A 57 -1.71 -1.86 6.61
CA GLY A 57 -2.10 -2.73 5.50
C GLY A 57 -1.85 -4.21 5.75
N TYR A 58 -1.90 -4.98 4.67
CA TYR A 58 -1.62 -6.41 4.68
C TYR A 58 -0.48 -6.72 3.71
N LEU A 59 0.48 -7.52 4.16
CA LEU A 59 1.60 -8.01 3.37
C LEU A 59 1.32 -9.45 2.92
N ASP A 60 1.56 -9.77 1.66
CA ASP A 60 1.26 -11.08 1.07
C ASP A 60 2.45 -11.69 0.32
N LYS A 61 3.53 -10.93 0.15
CA LYS A 61 4.74 -11.41 -0.52
C LYS A 61 5.99 -10.78 0.07
N PHE A 62 7.01 -11.61 0.23
CA PHE A 62 8.35 -11.22 0.65
C PHE A 62 9.34 -11.64 -0.43
N GLU A 63 10.23 -10.74 -0.81
CA GLU A 63 11.36 -11.04 -1.69
C GLU A 63 12.66 -10.91 -0.91
N TYR A 64 13.62 -11.80 -1.15
CA TYR A 64 14.91 -11.77 -0.45
C TYR A 64 16.04 -12.36 -1.29
N TYR A 65 17.27 -11.89 -1.08
CA TYR A 65 18.46 -12.52 -1.66
C TYR A 65 19.05 -13.53 -0.67
N ALA A 66 19.42 -14.74 -1.12
CA ALA A 66 20.00 -15.76 -0.26
C ALA A 66 21.42 -16.13 -0.70
N THR A 67 22.37 -16.17 0.24
CA THR A 67 23.77 -16.57 -0.05
C THR A 67 24.10 -18.01 0.37
N ALA A 68 23.13 -18.72 0.96
CA ALA A 68 23.30 -20.10 1.41
C ALA A 68 21.95 -20.82 1.59
N ASP A 69 21.96 -22.15 1.44
CA ASP A 69 20.79 -23.01 1.70
C ASP A 69 20.67 -23.33 3.20
N LYS A 70 20.16 -22.39 4.01
CA LYS A 70 19.91 -22.59 5.45
C LYS A 70 18.58 -21.98 5.86
N PRO A 71 17.91 -22.58 6.85
CA PRO A 71 16.60 -22.08 7.26
C PRO A 71 16.71 -20.71 7.93
N PHE A 72 15.69 -19.88 7.70
CA PHE A 72 15.45 -18.64 8.41
C PHE A 72 13.94 -18.36 8.46
N TYR A 73 13.56 -17.29 9.14
CA TYR A 73 12.17 -16.87 9.31
C TYR A 73 12.07 -15.36 9.16
N PHE A 74 10.97 -14.87 8.58
CA PHE A 74 10.59 -13.47 8.67
C PHE A 74 9.88 -13.19 9.98
N LEU A 75 10.00 -11.95 10.44
CA LEU A 75 9.33 -11.42 11.62
C LEU A 75 8.68 -10.07 11.28
N ILE A 76 7.58 -9.76 11.94
CA ILE A 76 7.09 -8.38 12.04
C ILE A 76 7.15 -7.96 13.50
N VAL A 77 7.63 -6.75 13.75
CA VAL A 77 7.72 -6.16 15.09
C VAL A 77 7.12 -4.76 15.15
N ASP A 78 6.48 -4.45 16.28
CA ASP A 78 5.95 -3.11 16.54
C ASP A 78 7.05 -2.11 16.93
N GLU A 79 6.68 -0.84 17.08
CA GLU A 79 7.58 0.26 17.51
C GLU A 79 8.18 0.07 18.91
N PHE A 80 7.65 -0.87 19.69
CA PHE A 80 8.11 -1.23 21.04
C PHE A 80 8.90 -2.54 21.06
N TRP A 81 9.23 -3.10 19.89
CA TRP A 81 9.99 -4.33 19.71
C TRP A 81 9.28 -5.59 20.19
N ASN A 82 7.95 -5.58 20.22
CA ASN A 82 7.19 -6.80 20.41
C ASN A 82 6.94 -7.47 19.07
N VAL A 83 7.14 -8.78 19.03
CA VAL A 83 6.87 -9.60 17.86
C VAL A 83 5.37 -9.67 17.62
N LYS A 84 4.93 -9.43 16.38
CA LYS A 84 3.52 -9.44 15.98
C LYS A 84 3.18 -10.58 15.06
N TRP A 85 4.19 -11.09 14.37
CA TRP A 85 4.05 -12.23 13.50
C TRP A 85 5.42 -12.87 13.27
N VAL A 86 5.40 -14.18 13.05
CA VAL A 86 6.56 -15.00 12.71
C VAL A 86 6.15 -15.91 11.56
N SER A 87 6.95 -15.95 10.49
CA SER A 87 6.67 -16.82 9.35
C SER A 87 6.82 -18.30 9.72
N ASP A 88 6.38 -19.17 8.81
CA ASP A 88 6.87 -20.55 8.79
C ASP A 88 8.37 -20.61 8.44
N GLU A 89 8.98 -21.79 8.61
CA GLU A 89 10.39 -22.01 8.24
C GLU A 89 10.59 -21.88 6.73
N ILE A 90 11.52 -21.02 6.34
CA ILE A 90 11.89 -20.79 4.95
C ILE A 90 13.19 -21.54 4.68
N ASP A 91 13.15 -22.48 3.75
CA ASP A 91 14.31 -23.19 3.21
C ASP A 91 14.70 -22.58 1.86
N PRO A 92 15.64 -21.61 1.83
CA PRO A 92 15.96 -20.88 0.62
C PRO A 92 16.75 -21.74 -0.36
N GLU A 93 16.56 -21.47 -1.66
CA GLU A 93 17.40 -21.99 -2.71
C GLU A 93 18.47 -20.96 -3.07
N TYR A 94 19.74 -21.38 -3.08
CA TYR A 94 20.83 -20.55 -3.57
C TYR A 94 20.72 -20.38 -5.09
N ILE A 95 20.18 -19.23 -5.50
CA ILE A 95 20.00 -18.81 -6.88
C ILE A 95 20.67 -17.44 -7.11
N ASP A 96 21.10 -17.15 -8.34
CA ASP A 96 21.70 -15.86 -8.73
C ASP A 96 20.62 -14.75 -8.92
N SER A 97 19.58 -14.76 -8.09
CA SER A 97 18.45 -13.82 -8.08
C SER A 97 17.78 -13.73 -6.71
N SER A 98 16.79 -12.84 -6.55
CA SER A 98 15.90 -12.89 -5.40
C SER A 98 15.06 -14.17 -5.41
N ASN A 99 14.79 -14.67 -4.20
CA ASN A 99 13.81 -15.68 -3.87
C ASN A 99 12.51 -14.98 -3.44
N GLU A 100 11.41 -15.73 -3.46
CA GLU A 100 10.09 -15.26 -3.03
C GLU A 100 9.57 -16.17 -1.91
N TYR A 101 8.85 -15.56 -0.97
CA TYR A 101 8.08 -16.24 0.06
C TYR A 101 6.69 -15.61 0.15
N GLU A 102 5.66 -16.44 0.05
CA GLU A 102 4.26 -16.06 0.22
C GLU A 102 3.73 -16.75 1.49
N PRO A 103 3.29 -16.02 2.52
CA PRO A 103 2.61 -16.60 3.67
C PRO A 103 1.25 -17.19 3.28
N ASP A 104 0.80 -18.21 4.01
CA ASP A 104 -0.50 -18.86 3.76
C ASP A 104 -1.69 -17.89 3.93
N ASP A 105 -1.56 -16.92 4.84
CA ASP A 105 -2.52 -15.85 5.09
C ASP A 105 -1.81 -14.48 5.02
N SER A 106 -2.47 -13.46 4.49
CA SER A 106 -1.91 -12.10 4.46
C SER A 106 -1.63 -11.58 5.88
N VAL A 107 -0.51 -10.89 6.04
CA VAL A 107 0.03 -10.49 7.34
C VAL A 107 -0.24 -9.01 7.60
N TYR A 108 -0.99 -8.72 8.64
CA TYR A 108 -1.29 -7.33 9.01
C TYR A 108 -0.05 -6.60 9.53
N ILE A 109 0.10 -5.34 9.12
CA ILE A 109 1.15 -4.42 9.58
C ILE A 109 0.56 -3.02 9.83
N GLU A 110 1.08 -2.30 10.82
CA GLU A 110 0.72 -0.90 11.10
C GLU A 110 1.84 0.06 10.70
N GLU A 111 1.49 1.33 10.46
CA GLU A 111 2.46 2.41 10.24
C GLU A 111 3.53 2.42 11.35
N GLY A 112 4.80 2.45 10.96
CA GLY A 112 5.96 2.47 11.85
C GLY A 112 6.48 1.09 12.28
N TRP A 113 5.77 0.00 11.99
CA TRP A 113 6.26 -1.36 12.25
C TRP A 113 7.37 -1.75 11.28
N ASN A 114 8.18 -2.74 11.68
CA ASN A 114 9.35 -3.16 10.91
C ASN A 114 9.32 -4.66 10.61
N VAL A 115 9.87 -5.01 9.46
CA VAL A 115 10.17 -6.41 9.11
C VAL A 115 11.56 -6.77 9.63
N GLY A 116 11.72 -8.01 10.05
CA GLY A 116 12.99 -8.55 10.53
C GLY A 116 13.17 -10.00 10.13
N LEU A 117 14.28 -10.57 10.60
CA LEU A 117 14.67 -11.94 10.33
C LEU A 117 15.08 -12.63 11.63
N TYR A 118 14.72 -13.90 11.77
CA TYR A 118 15.33 -14.81 12.73
C TYR A 118 16.17 -15.86 12.01
N TYR A 119 17.38 -16.08 12.53
CA TYR A 119 18.30 -17.09 12.02
C TYR A 119 18.58 -18.15 13.09
N PRO A 120 18.04 -19.38 12.95
CA PRO A 120 18.41 -20.49 13.83
C PRO A 120 19.88 -20.90 13.66
N GLN A 121 20.44 -20.67 12.47
CA GLN A 121 21.84 -20.94 12.13
C GLN A 121 22.56 -19.65 11.70
N ALA A 122 23.68 -19.77 10.98
CA ALA A 122 24.35 -18.61 10.41
C ALA A 122 23.41 -17.86 9.46
N GLY A 123 23.58 -16.54 9.38
CA GLY A 123 22.78 -15.67 8.51
C GLY A 123 22.78 -16.13 7.06
N VAL A 124 21.70 -15.78 6.36
CA VAL A 124 21.42 -16.22 4.99
C VAL A 124 21.15 -15.05 4.06
N VAL A 125 20.40 -14.06 4.54
CA VAL A 125 20.13 -12.84 3.79
C VAL A 125 21.31 -11.90 3.95
N PRO A 126 21.98 -11.48 2.85
CA PRO A 126 23.13 -10.61 2.92
C PRO A 126 22.72 -9.16 3.22
N PHE A 127 23.69 -8.36 3.61
CA PHE A 127 23.56 -6.94 3.89
C PHE A 127 24.82 -6.19 3.44
N ASP A 128 24.70 -4.88 3.31
CA ASP A 128 25.81 -3.95 3.12
C ASP A 128 25.94 -3.03 4.33
N TYR A 129 27.17 -2.56 4.57
CA TYR A 129 27.40 -1.49 5.53
C TYR A 129 27.16 -0.14 4.88
N ASP A 130 26.20 0.62 5.39
CA ASP A 130 25.94 1.99 4.97
C ASP A 130 25.96 2.92 6.19
N THR A 131 26.84 3.91 6.15
CA THR A 131 26.96 4.92 7.21
C THR A 131 25.84 5.96 7.21
N GLY A 132 25.06 6.05 6.13
CA GLY A 132 23.88 6.91 6.01
C GLY A 132 22.57 6.20 6.35
N ALA A 133 22.59 4.87 6.45
CA ALA A 133 21.45 4.06 6.84
C ALA A 133 21.11 4.22 8.33
N GLU A 134 19.84 4.01 8.64
CA GLU A 134 19.41 3.74 10.00
C GLU A 134 20.03 2.45 10.54
N ARG A 135 19.91 2.28 11.86
CA ARG A 135 20.54 1.19 12.59
C ARG A 135 19.72 -0.08 12.44
N ALA A 136 20.36 -1.17 12.02
CA ALA A 136 19.82 -2.50 12.28
C ALA A 136 20.06 -2.91 13.74
N TYR A 137 19.03 -3.47 14.38
CA TYR A 137 19.07 -3.97 15.76
C TYR A 137 19.17 -5.49 15.75
N PHE A 138 19.95 -6.08 16.66
CA PHE A 138 20.08 -7.53 16.73
C PHE A 138 20.26 -8.04 18.16
N THR A 139 19.68 -9.21 18.44
CA THR A 139 19.74 -9.86 19.75
C THR A 139 21.09 -10.53 19.97
N ASN A 140 21.33 -11.04 21.18
CA ASN A 140 22.50 -11.89 21.46
C ASN A 140 22.39 -13.21 20.70
N ALA A 141 23.52 -13.81 20.32
CA ALA A 141 23.52 -15.19 19.85
C ALA A 141 23.02 -16.13 20.96
N GLY A 142 22.21 -17.11 20.61
CA GLY A 142 21.58 -18.02 21.57
C GLY A 142 20.27 -17.48 22.16
N TRP A 143 19.60 -16.53 21.50
CA TRP A 143 18.40 -15.90 22.05
C TRP A 143 17.18 -16.84 22.00
N GLY A 144 17.14 -17.75 21.02
CA GLY A 144 16.00 -18.63 20.76
C GLY A 144 15.10 -18.11 19.64
N MET A 145 14.17 -18.95 19.20
CA MET A 145 13.11 -18.55 18.27
C MET A 145 12.09 -17.67 19.01
N PRO A 146 11.79 -16.44 18.54
CA PRO A 146 10.71 -15.65 19.10
C PRO A 146 9.34 -16.28 18.89
N GLU A 147 8.44 -16.04 19.84
CA GLU A 147 7.00 -16.26 19.69
C GLU A 147 6.28 -14.90 19.53
N GLU A 148 5.05 -14.90 19.03
CA GLU A 148 4.22 -13.69 19.02
C GLU A 148 4.08 -13.10 20.43
N ASP A 149 4.05 -11.77 20.50
CA ASP A 149 4.08 -10.94 21.70
C ASP A 149 5.37 -11.00 22.54
N ASP A 150 6.40 -11.75 22.12
CA ASP A 150 7.71 -11.66 22.77
C ASP A 150 8.32 -10.26 22.60
N SER A 151 8.87 -9.73 23.69
CA SER A 151 9.61 -8.45 23.67
C SER A 151 11.10 -8.69 23.42
N LEU A 152 11.60 -8.19 22.30
CA LEU A 152 12.99 -8.37 21.90
C LEU A 152 13.93 -7.49 22.74
N THR A 153 15.08 -8.05 23.12
CA THR A 153 16.14 -7.31 23.78
C THR A 153 17.41 -7.31 22.93
N PHE A 154 17.76 -6.13 22.44
CA PHE A 154 18.91 -5.97 21.55
C PHE A 154 20.22 -5.72 22.28
N GLN A 155 21.30 -6.05 21.61
CA GLN A 155 22.63 -5.63 22.02
C GLN A 155 22.81 -4.13 21.77
N ASP A 156 23.59 -3.47 22.62
CA ASP A 156 23.97 -2.07 22.43
C ASP A 156 25.12 -1.94 21.42
N LEU A 157 24.82 -2.22 20.15
CA LEU A 157 25.75 -2.15 19.02
C LEU A 157 25.09 -1.44 17.83
N GLU A 158 25.60 -0.26 17.50
CA GLU A 158 25.14 0.53 16.35
C GLU A 158 25.92 0.14 15.10
N GLN A 159 25.21 -0.43 14.13
CA GLN A 159 25.77 -0.74 12.81
C GLN A 159 24.73 -0.38 11.76
N GLY A 160 25.08 0.54 10.86
CA GLY A 160 24.28 0.83 9.67
C GLY A 160 24.42 -0.35 8.72
N ARG A 161 23.44 -1.25 8.77
CA ARG A 161 23.34 -2.44 7.93
C ARG A 161 22.03 -2.34 7.18
N VAL A 162 22.08 -2.61 5.88
CA VAL A 162 20.89 -2.63 5.01
C VAL A 162 20.76 -4.04 4.46
N TYR A 163 19.78 -4.80 4.94
CA TYR A 163 19.58 -6.20 4.55
C TYR A 163 18.80 -6.34 3.25
N SER A 164 19.02 -7.46 2.56
CA SER A 164 18.42 -7.78 1.27
C SER A 164 17.07 -8.48 1.34
N TYR A 165 16.05 -7.76 1.78
CA TYR A 165 14.68 -8.25 1.73
C TYR A 165 13.67 -7.11 1.73
N VAL A 166 12.59 -7.31 1.00
CA VAL A 166 11.46 -6.39 0.87
C VAL A 166 10.16 -7.16 1.09
N ALA A 167 9.17 -6.54 1.71
CA ALA A 167 7.81 -7.03 1.78
C ALA A 167 6.89 -6.14 0.93
N HIS A 168 5.93 -6.76 0.26
CA HIS A 168 4.97 -6.10 -0.60
C HIS A 168 3.61 -6.09 0.07
N TYR A 169 2.90 -4.96 -0.04
CA TYR A 169 1.49 -4.94 0.30
C TYR A 169 0.70 -5.75 -0.71
N ASN A 170 -0.40 -6.32 -0.24
CA ASN A 170 -1.36 -6.98 -1.08
C ASN A 170 -1.98 -5.97 -2.05
N ASP A 171 -1.60 -6.06 -3.32
CA ASP A 171 -2.11 -5.22 -4.40
C ASP A 171 -3.50 -5.72 -4.88
N ASP A 172 -4.01 -6.87 -4.40
CA ASP A 172 -5.35 -7.36 -4.75
C ASP A 172 -6.48 -6.56 -4.10
N ASP A 173 -6.15 -5.60 -3.22
CA ASP A 173 -7.06 -4.54 -2.75
C ASP A 173 -7.24 -3.39 -3.78
N ASP A 174 -7.01 -3.66 -5.08
CA ASP A 174 -7.86 -3.07 -6.14
C ASP A 174 -9.36 -3.38 -5.89
N GLU A 175 -9.70 -4.24 -4.92
CA GLU A 175 -10.99 -4.26 -4.22
C GLU A 175 -11.05 -3.23 -3.08
N ASP A 176 -10.53 -2.01 -3.31
CA ASP A 176 -10.83 -0.90 -2.44
C ASP A 176 -12.36 -0.78 -2.38
N GLY A 177 -12.93 -0.76 -1.18
CA GLY A 177 -14.36 -0.52 -1.01
C GLY A 177 -14.79 0.88 -1.50
N THR A 178 -13.96 1.61 -2.23
CA THR A 178 -14.43 2.74 -3.02
C THR A 178 -15.05 2.17 -4.29
N PRO A 179 -16.37 2.38 -4.52
CA PRO A 179 -16.94 2.02 -5.81
C PRO A 179 -16.08 2.72 -6.85
N ASP A 180 -15.49 1.94 -7.75
CA ASP A 180 -14.80 2.43 -8.93
C ASP A 180 -15.49 3.71 -9.37
N ASP A 181 -14.79 4.83 -9.21
CA ASP A 181 -15.31 6.09 -9.71
C ASP A 181 -15.41 6.04 -11.24
N GLU A 182 -14.82 5.01 -11.85
CA GLU A 182 -15.01 4.57 -13.21
C GLU A 182 -16.28 3.72 -13.33
N ASP A 183 -17.21 4.23 -14.13
CA ASP A 183 -18.30 3.48 -14.73
C ASP A 183 -19.58 3.29 -13.89
N CYS A 184 -20.46 4.29 -14.01
CA CYS A 184 -21.91 4.09 -14.02
C CYS A 184 -22.39 3.27 -15.26
N TYR A 185 -21.62 2.27 -15.70
CA TYR A 185 -22.03 1.30 -16.69
C TYR A 185 -22.42 0.00 -15.99
N PRO A 186 -23.70 -0.36 -15.92
CA PRO A 186 -24.03 -1.75 -15.67
C PRO A 186 -23.46 -2.59 -16.83
N ASP A 187 -22.74 -3.66 -16.51
CA ASP A 187 -22.12 -4.59 -17.47
C ASP A 187 -23.06 -5.12 -18.57
N ASP A 188 -24.37 -5.02 -18.33
CA ASP A 188 -25.42 -5.58 -19.18
C ASP A 188 -26.28 -4.56 -19.95
N ALA A 189 -26.01 -3.25 -19.90
CA ALA A 189 -26.83 -2.26 -20.62
C ALA A 189 -26.07 -1.50 -21.70
N ASP A 190 -26.57 -1.58 -22.94
CA ASP A 190 -26.23 -0.73 -24.10
C ASP A 190 -26.77 0.71 -23.90
N VAL A 191 -26.52 1.29 -22.73
CA VAL A 191 -27.04 2.59 -22.30
C VAL A 191 -25.87 3.41 -21.77
N THR A 192 -25.48 4.42 -22.56
CA THR A 192 -24.48 5.39 -22.14
C THR A 192 -25.09 6.35 -21.12
N VAL A 193 -24.70 6.23 -19.85
CA VAL A 193 -25.14 7.12 -18.77
C VAL A 193 -24.09 8.20 -18.57
N LEU A 194 -24.49 9.46 -18.54
CA LEU A 194 -23.58 10.56 -18.21
C LEU A 194 -23.16 10.44 -16.73
N GLU A 195 -21.86 10.44 -16.44
CA GLU A 195 -21.29 10.34 -15.09
C GLU A 195 -21.86 11.38 -14.13
N ASN A 196 -22.07 12.61 -14.60
CA ASN A 196 -22.65 13.69 -13.80
C ASN A 196 -24.18 13.70 -13.77
N SER A 197 -24.85 12.65 -14.24
CA SER A 197 -26.31 12.59 -14.24
C SER A 197 -26.88 12.25 -12.87
N LYS A 198 -28.15 12.62 -12.65
CA LYS A 198 -28.88 12.18 -11.46
C LYS A 198 -29.02 10.66 -11.39
N ALA A 199 -29.05 9.99 -12.54
CA ALA A 199 -29.13 8.54 -12.61
C ALA A 199 -27.88 7.87 -12.02
N CYS A 200 -26.69 8.37 -12.37
CA CYS A 200 -25.42 7.86 -11.84
C CYS A 200 -25.31 8.09 -10.33
N GLN A 201 -25.67 9.27 -9.83
CA GLN A 201 -25.67 9.55 -8.39
C GLN A 201 -26.66 8.68 -7.61
N LEU A 202 -27.86 8.45 -8.15
CA LEU A 202 -28.86 7.58 -7.50
C LEU A 202 -28.41 6.11 -7.51
N TYR A 203 -27.78 5.66 -8.59
CA TYR A 203 -27.21 4.33 -8.69
C TYR A 203 -26.09 4.12 -7.65
N LYS A 204 -25.11 5.03 -7.60
CA LYS A 204 -24.03 5.01 -6.59
C LYS A 204 -24.55 5.09 -5.14
N SER A 205 -25.72 5.70 -4.91
CA SER A 205 -26.32 5.78 -3.57
C SER A 205 -27.04 4.52 -3.08
N GLY A 206 -27.04 3.43 -3.87
CA GLY A 206 -27.70 2.16 -3.49
C GLY A 206 -29.23 2.23 -3.51
N VAL A 207 -29.82 3.23 -4.17
CA VAL A 207 -31.29 3.35 -4.27
C VAL A 207 -31.81 2.31 -5.26
N GLU A 208 -32.49 1.30 -4.75
CA GLU A 208 -33.16 0.29 -5.59
C GLU A 208 -34.28 0.93 -6.43
N GLY A 209 -34.23 0.77 -7.75
CA GLY A 209 -35.32 1.24 -8.62
C GLY A 209 -35.22 0.73 -10.04
N LYS A 210 -36.29 0.09 -10.52
CA LYS A 210 -36.40 -0.31 -11.93
C LYS A 210 -36.41 0.93 -12.82
N GLY A 211 -35.43 1.03 -13.72
CA GLY A 211 -35.37 2.09 -14.74
C GLY A 211 -34.68 3.39 -14.32
N ILE A 212 -33.94 3.42 -13.20
CA ILE A 212 -33.13 4.58 -12.80
C ILE A 212 -32.18 5.00 -13.93
N LEU A 213 -31.53 4.02 -14.57
CA LEU A 213 -30.58 4.22 -15.67
C LEU A 213 -31.24 4.52 -17.03
N THR A 214 -32.56 4.38 -17.14
CA THR A 214 -33.28 4.60 -18.42
C THR A 214 -34.29 5.74 -18.36
N ALA A 215 -34.54 6.32 -17.18
CA ALA A 215 -35.51 7.39 -17.02
C ALA A 215 -35.01 8.70 -17.66
N PRO A 216 -35.67 9.26 -18.70
CA PRO A 216 -35.17 10.44 -19.42
C PRO A 216 -34.98 11.68 -18.54
N GLY A 217 -35.70 11.78 -17.42
CA GLY A 217 -35.58 12.87 -16.45
C GLY A 217 -34.33 12.80 -15.57
N LEU A 218 -33.70 11.62 -15.45
CA LEU A 218 -32.53 11.37 -14.63
C LEU A 218 -31.22 11.41 -15.43
N GLN A 219 -31.29 11.25 -16.74
CA GLN A 219 -30.14 11.30 -17.67
C GLN A 219 -29.59 12.70 -17.94
N LYS A 220 -30.15 13.74 -17.32
CA LYS A 220 -29.65 15.10 -17.47
C LYS A 220 -28.54 15.36 -16.46
N GLU A 221 -27.56 16.15 -16.89
CA GLU A 221 -26.48 16.64 -16.04
C GLU A 221 -27.05 17.27 -14.76
N PHE A 222 -26.53 16.84 -13.62
CA PHE A 222 -26.93 17.32 -12.32
C PHE A 222 -26.41 18.74 -12.11
N ASN A 223 -27.27 19.72 -12.34
CA ASN A 223 -26.96 21.10 -11.99
C ASN A 223 -27.10 21.29 -10.47
N LEU A 224 -25.97 21.30 -9.75
CA LEU A 224 -25.89 21.59 -8.31
C LEU A 224 -26.56 22.93 -7.92
N ASN A 225 -26.60 23.90 -8.84
CA ASN A 225 -27.24 25.20 -8.63
C ASN A 225 -28.76 25.17 -8.89
N SER A 226 -29.31 24.07 -9.40
CA SER A 226 -30.74 23.90 -9.68
C SER A 226 -31.53 23.45 -8.45
N GLN A 227 -30.92 23.36 -7.26
CA GLN A 227 -31.69 22.95 -6.10
C GLN A 227 -32.85 23.95 -5.88
N ALA A 228 -34.05 23.39 -5.74
CA ALA A 228 -35.29 24.08 -5.45
C ALA A 228 -35.65 24.14 -3.94
N PRO A 229 -34.73 24.22 -2.95
CA PRO A 229 -35.10 24.18 -1.55
C PRO A 229 -35.76 25.50 -1.13
N PHE A 230 -35.64 26.57 -1.93
CA PHE A 230 -36.32 27.84 -1.65
C PHE A 230 -37.83 27.84 -1.90
N HIS A 231 -38.39 26.82 -2.56
CA HIS A 231 -39.83 26.76 -2.86
C HIS A 231 -40.58 25.55 -2.29
N ALA A 232 -39.89 24.53 -1.79
CA ALA A 232 -40.53 23.39 -1.12
C ALA A 232 -40.85 23.75 0.34
N GLY A 233 -41.95 24.46 0.59
CA GLY A 233 -42.47 24.60 1.97
C GLY A 233 -43.36 25.81 2.28
N LYS A 234 -43.46 26.82 1.41
CA LYS A 234 -44.38 27.94 1.66
C LYS A 234 -45.80 27.58 1.17
N LYS A 235 -46.61 26.98 2.04
CA LYS A 235 -48.07 27.04 1.86
C LYS A 235 -48.50 28.52 1.90
N PRO A 236 -49.36 28.97 0.98
CA PRO A 236 -49.98 30.30 1.13
C PRO A 236 -50.77 30.31 2.45
N LYS A 237 -50.58 31.35 3.25
CA LYS A 237 -51.46 31.64 4.38
C LYS A 237 -52.73 32.25 3.78
N ASP A 238 -53.84 31.57 3.98
CA ASP A 238 -55.19 32.15 3.83
C ASP A 238 -55.44 33.21 4.91
#